data_AF-A0A8J3LZE0-F1
#
_entry.id   AF-A0A8J3LZE0-F1
#
_cell.length_a   1.000
_cell.length_b   1.000
_cell.length_c   1.000
_cell.angle_alpha   90.00
_cell.angle_beta   90.00
_cell.angle_gamma   90.00
#
_symmetry.space_group_name_H-M   'P 1'
#
loop_
_entity.id
_entity.type
_entity.pdbx_description
1 polymer ?
#
loop_
_entity_poly.entity_id
_entity_poly.type
_entity_poly.pdbx_seq_one_letter_code
_entity_poly.pdbx_strand_id
1 'polypeptide(L)'
;MEEVAPDVRVRRAMALRRAASAHYGRAGSLAGVNLHSPLRPSWTCTGCSAPWPCQTRRGQLLASFDSTPVSLTLLMGGYFIDAAQDLHAESASALYQRFMGWLKQ
;
A
#
# COMPACT_ATOMS: atom_id res chain seq x y z
N MET A 1 -0.91 23.18 35.16
CA MET A 1 0.11 22.59 34.27
C MET A 1 -0.44 21.25 33.86
N GLU A 2 -1.36 21.27 32.90
CA GLU A 2 -2.14 20.09 32.54
C GLU A 2 -1.43 19.38 31.39
N GLU A 3 -0.82 18.26 31.73
CA GLU A 3 -0.08 17.39 30.84
C GLU A 3 -1.08 16.73 29.86
N VAL A 4 -1.08 17.19 28.61
CA VAL A 4 -1.94 16.66 27.55
C VAL A 4 -1.46 15.27 27.14
N ALA A 5 -2.01 14.23 27.79
CA ALA A 5 -1.81 12.85 27.39
C ALA A 5 -2.55 12.57 26.05
N PRO A 6 -1.90 11.92 25.07
CA PRO A 6 -2.54 11.65 23.78
C PRO A 6 -3.62 10.57 23.93
N ASP A 7 -4.76 10.82 23.26
CA ASP A 7 -6.02 10.10 23.36
C ASP A 7 -5.89 8.56 23.17
N VAL A 8 -6.36 7.81 24.18
CA VAL A 8 -6.38 6.33 24.26
C VAL A 8 -7.16 5.69 23.09
N ARG A 9 -8.04 6.42 22.39
CA ARG A 9 -8.81 5.93 21.23
C ARG A 9 -7.95 5.68 20.00
N VAL A 10 -6.82 6.39 19.86
CA VAL A 10 -5.87 6.21 18.73
C VAL A 10 -5.17 4.84 18.82
N ARG A 11 -4.90 4.37 20.04
CA ARG A 11 -4.14 3.12 20.29
C ARG A 11 -4.94 1.85 20.00
N ARG A 12 -6.28 1.86 20.16
CA ARG A 12 -7.14 0.69 19.91
C ARG A 12 -7.43 0.45 18.42
N ALA A 13 -7.43 1.49 17.58
CA ALA A 13 -7.62 1.36 16.13
C ALA A 13 -6.42 0.67 15.42
N MET A 14 -5.21 0.77 15.98
CA MET A 14 -4.02 0.10 15.43
C MET A 14 -4.04 -1.43 15.61
N ALA A 15 -4.64 -1.93 16.70
CA ALA A 15 -4.61 -3.36 17.03
C ALA A 15 -5.54 -4.21 16.14
N LEU A 16 -6.64 -3.65 15.63
CA LEU A 16 -7.56 -4.37 14.74
C LEU A 16 -7.11 -4.38 13.26
N ARG A 17 -6.20 -3.48 12.86
CA ARG A 17 -5.73 -3.36 11.47
C ARG A 17 -4.74 -4.43 11.03
N ARG A 18 -4.04 -5.08 11.98
CA ARG A 18 -3.08 -6.16 11.70
C ARG A 18 -3.69 -7.37 10.98
N ALA A 19 -5.01 -7.58 11.08
CA ALA A 19 -5.70 -8.67 10.39
C ALA A 19 -6.04 -8.36 8.92
N ALA A 20 -6.15 -7.09 8.52
CA ALA A 20 -6.52 -6.72 7.15
C ALA A 20 -5.33 -6.80 6.17
N SER A 21 -4.10 -6.55 6.64
CA SER A 21 -2.88 -6.68 5.82
C SER A 21 -2.63 -8.11 5.30
N ALA A 22 -3.22 -9.11 5.95
CA ALA A 22 -3.13 -10.51 5.54
C ALA A 22 -3.96 -10.82 4.26
N HIS A 23 -4.97 -10.01 3.93
CA HIS A 23 -5.90 -10.33 2.84
C HIS A 23 -5.43 -9.87 1.45
N TYR A 24 -4.62 -8.82 1.34
CA TYR A 24 -4.15 -8.33 0.04
C TYR A 24 -2.99 -9.14 -0.56
N GLY A 25 -2.35 -10.01 0.24
CA GLY A 25 -1.26 -10.89 -0.19
C GLY A 25 -1.69 -12.22 -0.84
N ARG A 26 -2.98 -12.59 -0.81
CA ARG A 26 -3.45 -13.91 -1.24
C ARG A 26 -4.02 -13.99 -2.67
N ALA A 27 -4.09 -12.87 -3.40
CA ALA A 27 -4.58 -12.85 -4.79
C ALA A 27 -3.45 -13.08 -5.82
N GLY A 28 -2.57 -14.04 -5.54
CA GLY A 28 -1.38 -14.33 -6.36
C GLY A 28 -0.95 -15.78 -6.25
N SER A 29 -1.87 -16.71 -6.46
CA SER A 29 -1.50 -18.12 -6.64
C SER A 29 -2.27 -18.64 -7.83
N LEU A 30 -1.56 -18.71 -8.97
CA LEU A 30 -1.56 -19.75 -10.00
C LEU A 30 -0.72 -19.22 -11.18
N ALA A 31 0.41 -19.88 -11.45
CA ALA A 31 1.37 -19.66 -12.55
C ALA A 31 2.43 -18.55 -12.39
N GLY A 32 3.63 -18.93 -11.92
CA GLY A 32 4.95 -18.54 -12.47
C GLY A 32 5.34 -17.06 -12.71
N VAL A 33 4.51 -16.07 -12.38
CA VAL A 33 4.86 -14.66 -12.51
C VAL A 33 5.79 -14.27 -11.37
N ASN A 34 6.93 -13.66 -11.71
CA ASN A 34 7.80 -13.02 -10.73
C ASN A 34 6.94 -12.05 -9.89
N LEU A 35 6.62 -12.44 -8.65
CA LEU A 35 5.56 -11.79 -7.90
C LEU A 35 6.10 -10.44 -7.42
N HIS A 36 5.72 -9.36 -8.11
CA HIS A 36 6.09 -8.00 -7.76
C HIS A 36 5.25 -7.49 -6.57
N SER A 37 5.41 -8.14 -5.42
CA SER A 37 4.73 -7.84 -4.17
C SER A 37 5.47 -6.78 -3.33
N PRO A 38 4.76 -6.08 -2.43
CA PRO A 38 5.37 -5.15 -1.50
C PRO A 38 6.08 -5.89 -0.34
N LEU A 39 7.33 -5.53 -0.06
CA LEU A 39 8.08 -5.95 1.12
C LEU A 39 7.98 -4.88 2.21
N ARG A 40 7.13 -5.13 3.21
CA ARG A 40 6.96 -4.27 4.39
C ARG A 40 8.11 -4.48 5.39
N PRO A 41 8.57 -3.44 6.12
CA PRO A 41 8.12 -2.05 6.09
C PRO A 41 8.86 -1.17 5.07
N SER A 42 9.81 -1.74 4.32
CA SER A 42 10.63 -0.98 3.35
C SER A 42 9.85 -0.49 2.13
N TRP A 43 8.70 -1.10 1.85
CA TRP A 43 7.93 -0.94 0.61
C TRP A 43 8.78 -1.13 -0.64
N THR A 44 9.73 -2.05 -0.61
CA THR A 44 10.49 -2.45 -1.80
C THR A 44 9.76 -3.59 -2.51
N CYS A 45 10.00 -3.76 -3.80
CA CYS A 45 9.38 -4.82 -4.58
C CYS A 45 10.17 -6.12 -4.43
N THR A 46 9.51 -7.23 -4.04
CA THR A 46 10.18 -8.55 -3.90
C THR A 46 10.70 -9.10 -5.22
N GLY A 47 10.13 -8.70 -6.36
CA GLY A 47 10.54 -9.20 -7.68
C GLY A 47 11.68 -8.43 -8.34
N CYS A 48 11.85 -7.14 -8.03
CA CYS A 48 12.86 -6.31 -8.70
C CYS A 48 13.60 -5.32 -7.79
N SER A 49 13.41 -5.37 -6.47
CA SER A 49 14.03 -4.49 -5.47
C SER A 49 13.75 -2.98 -5.59
N ALA A 50 13.09 -2.53 -6.66
CA ALA A 50 12.68 -1.14 -6.85
C ALA A 50 11.60 -0.72 -5.82
N PRO A 51 11.38 0.60 -5.60
CA PRO A 51 10.28 1.09 -4.79
C PRO A 51 8.93 0.54 -5.29
N TRP A 52 8.18 -0.13 -4.41
CA TRP A 52 6.85 -0.63 -4.70
C TRP A 52 5.80 0.50 -4.60
N PRO A 53 4.82 0.62 -5.51
CA PRO A 53 4.60 -0.22 -6.69
C PRO A 53 5.61 0.12 -7.79
N CYS A 54 6.39 -0.88 -8.21
CA CYS A 54 7.33 -0.74 -9.31
C CYS A 54 6.59 -0.66 -10.64
N GLN A 55 7.27 -0.22 -11.71
CA GLN A 55 6.65 -0.05 -13.04
C GLN A 55 5.96 -1.33 -13.54
N THR A 56 6.58 -2.50 -13.37
CA THR A 56 5.98 -3.79 -13.74
C THR A 56 4.68 -4.04 -12.98
N ARG A 57 4.66 -3.78 -11.66
CA ARG A 57 3.45 -3.98 -10.85
C ARG A 57 2.34 -3.01 -11.22
N ARG A 58 2.68 -1.75 -11.52
CA ARG A 58 1.70 -0.75 -12.00
C ARG A 58 1.02 -1.26 -13.28
N GLY A 59 1.81 -1.73 -14.25
CA GLY A 59 1.27 -2.31 -15.49
C GLY A 59 0.37 -3.53 -15.25
N GLN A 60 0.80 -4.46 -14.37
CA GLN A 60 0.00 -5.61 -13.98
C GLN A 60 -1.33 -5.20 -13.34
N LEU A 61 -1.29 -4.23 -12.41
CA LEU A 61 -2.48 -3.72 -11.73
C LEU A 61 -3.44 -3.02 -12.71
N LEU A 62 -2.93 -2.19 -13.63
CA LEU A 62 -3.76 -1.56 -14.66
C LEU A 62 -4.45 -2.62 -15.54
N ALA A 63 -3.72 -3.64 -15.99
CA ALA A 63 -4.27 -4.70 -16.81
C ALA A 63 -5.32 -5.54 -16.05
N SER A 64 -5.09 -5.83 -14.76
CA SER A 64 -6.01 -6.62 -13.94
C SER A 64 -7.31 -5.87 -13.58
N PHE A 65 -7.28 -4.54 -13.57
CA PHE A 65 -8.42 -3.69 -13.16
C PHE A 65 -8.92 -2.79 -14.31
N ASP A 66 -8.63 -3.14 -15.56
CA ASP A 66 -8.98 -2.33 -16.74
C ASP A 66 -10.49 -1.98 -16.80
N SER A 67 -11.35 -2.92 -16.39
CA SER A 67 -12.81 -2.72 -16.30
C SER A 67 -13.31 -2.22 -14.93
N THR A 68 -12.43 -2.07 -13.94
CA THR A 68 -12.77 -1.73 -12.55
C THR A 68 -11.79 -0.71 -11.92
N PRO A 69 -11.61 0.48 -12.52
CA PRO A 69 -10.63 1.47 -12.06
C PRO A 69 -10.90 1.98 -10.64
N VAL A 70 -12.16 2.04 -10.21
CA VAL A 70 -12.53 2.41 -8.83
C VAL A 70 -11.96 1.41 -7.82
N SER A 71 -12.05 0.10 -8.12
CA SER A 71 -11.49 -0.95 -7.26
C SER A 71 -9.97 -0.87 -7.16
N LEU A 72 -9.29 -0.52 -8.27
CA LEU A 72 -7.85 -0.27 -8.24
C LEU A 72 -7.49 0.92 -7.36
N THR A 73 -8.21 2.04 -7.48
CA THR A 73 -7.99 3.25 -6.67
C THR A 73 -8.20 2.95 -5.18
N LEU A 74 -9.23 2.20 -4.83
CA LEU A 74 -9.46 1.79 -3.43
C LEU A 74 -8.35 0.87 -2.90
N LEU A 75 -7.91 -0.10 -3.71
CA LEU A 75 -6.80 -0.98 -3.36
C LEU A 75 -5.50 -0.17 -3.12
N MET A 76 -5.17 0.76 -4.02
CA MET A 76 -3.99 1.61 -3.89
C MET A 76 -4.09 2.60 -2.74
N GLY A 77 -5.29 3.11 -2.44
CA GLY A 77 -5.55 3.94 -1.27
C GLY A 77 -5.28 3.21 0.05
N GLY A 78 -5.66 1.93 0.14
CA GLY A 78 -5.32 1.08 1.28
C GLY A 78 -3.80 0.95 1.47
N TYR A 79 -3.08 0.66 0.39
CA TYR A 79 -1.62 0.59 0.42
C TYR A 79 -0.96 1.94 0.76
N PHE A 80 -1.51 3.06 0.30
CA PHE A 80 -1.00 4.39 0.63
C PHE A 80 -1.08 4.69 2.13
N ILE A 81 -2.23 4.39 2.76
CA ILE A 81 -2.41 4.58 4.21
C ILE A 81 -1.42 3.72 5.00
N ASP A 82 -1.29 2.46 4.61
CA ASP A 82 -0.35 1.53 5.21
C ASP A 82 1.11 2.00 5.03
N ALA A 83 1.46 2.57 3.86
CA ALA A 83 2.80 3.05 3.57
C ALA A 83 3.14 4.32 4.35
N ALA A 84 2.16 5.20 4.54
CA ALA A 84 2.32 6.39 5.37
C ALA A 84 2.63 6.05 6.84
N GLN A 85 2.19 4.88 7.32
CA GLN A 85 2.53 4.42 8.67
C GLN A 85 3.97 3.91 8.79
N ASP A 86 4.45 3.19 7.77
CA ASP A 86 5.80 2.62 7.81
C ASP A 86 6.88 3.63 7.42
N LEU A 87 6.62 4.43 6.38
CA LEU A 87 7.55 5.39 5.80
C LEU A 87 7.31 6.80 6.36
N HIS A 88 7.27 6.93 7.69
CA HIS A 88 6.95 8.18 8.39
C HIS A 88 7.92 9.34 8.11
N ALA A 89 9.13 9.04 7.62
CA ALA A 89 10.11 10.06 7.21
C ALA A 89 9.86 10.62 5.80
N GLU A 90 9.05 9.94 4.98
CA GLU A 90 8.70 10.38 3.63
C GLU A 90 7.59 11.43 3.67
N SER A 91 7.66 12.42 2.77
CA SER A 91 6.60 13.43 2.69
C SER A 91 5.29 12.83 2.16
N ALA A 92 4.16 13.33 2.65
CA ALA A 92 2.83 12.91 2.19
C ALA A 92 2.66 13.10 0.67
N SER A 93 3.23 14.17 0.10
CA SER A 93 3.22 14.42 -1.35
C SER A 93 3.99 13.35 -2.13
N ALA A 94 5.19 12.97 -1.66
CA ALA A 94 5.98 11.92 -2.30
C ALA A 94 5.26 10.57 -2.28
N LEU A 95 4.64 10.21 -1.15
CA LEU A 95 3.83 9.00 -1.04
C LEU A 95 2.58 9.06 -1.93
N TYR A 96 1.88 10.20 -1.98
CA TYR A 96 0.73 10.35 -2.85
C TYR A 96 1.10 10.16 -4.33
N GLN A 97 2.16 10.82 -4.81
CA GLN A 97 2.64 10.67 -6.18
C GLN A 97 3.06 9.23 -6.49
N ARG A 98 3.70 8.55 -5.54
CA ARG A 98 4.15 7.17 -5.70
C ARG A 98 3.01 6.15 -5.82
N PHE A 99 1.99 6.28 -4.97
CA PHE A 99 0.89 5.30 -4.89
C PHE A 99 -0.29 5.65 -5.79
N MET A 100 -0.62 6.94 -5.93
CA MET A 100 -1.82 7.43 -6.63
C MET A 100 -1.51 8.15 -7.95
N GLY A 101 -0.32 8.75 -8.10
CA GLY A 101 0.01 9.66 -9.20
C GLY A 101 0.05 9.05 -10.61
N TRP A 102 -0.03 7.72 -10.73
CA TRP A 102 -0.06 7.00 -12.02
C TRP A 102 -1.43 6.41 -12.36
N LEU A 103 -2.41 6.53 -11.46
CA LEU A 103 -3.78 6.10 -11.71
C LEU A 103 -4.43 7.10 -12.68
N LYS A 104 -5.09 6.57 -13.72
CA LYS A 104 -5.93 7.38 -14.60
C LYS A 104 -7.22 7.72 -13.84
N GLN A 105 -7.60 8.98 -13.84
CA GLN A 105 -8.89 9.46 -13.33
C GLN A 105 -9.97 9.29 -14.40
#